data_AF-A0A818LUF9-F1
#
_entry.id   AF-A0A818LUF9-F1
#
_cell.length_a   1.000
_cell.length_b   1.000
_cell.length_c   1.000
_cell.angle_alpha   90.00
_cell.angle_beta   90.00
_cell.angle_gamma   90.00
#
_symmetry.space_group_name_H-M   'P 1'
#
loop_
_entity.id
_entity.type
_entity.pdbx_description
1 polymer ?
#
loop_
_entity_poly.entity_id
_entity_poly.type
_entity_poly.pdbx_seq_one_letter_code
_entity_poly.pdbx_strand_id
1 'polypeptide(L)'
;MNSKLEFTTTNRNALVLNYQGYQCTIKRQYKDKNEWRCRQRPCTTSLSLCRANISMTREPSHHTCIQSSPKKLVLEEVISRMKKRAGEETLPIPQI
;
A
#
# COMPACT_ATOMS: atom_id res chain seq x y z
N MET A 1 -17.97 -3.82 -12.15
CA MET A 1 -16.67 -3.12 -12.36
C MET A 1 -15.64 -3.72 -11.42
N ASN A 2 -14.75 -4.61 -11.90
CA ASN A 2 -13.69 -5.19 -11.08
C ASN A 2 -12.61 -4.13 -10.85
N SER A 3 -12.59 -3.53 -9.66
CA SER A 3 -11.58 -2.53 -9.31
C SER A 3 -10.24 -3.22 -9.09
N LYS A 4 -9.39 -3.19 -10.12
CA LYS A 4 -8.09 -3.88 -10.10
C LYS A 4 -7.11 -3.14 -9.20
N LEU A 5 -6.44 -3.90 -8.33
CA LEU A 5 -5.32 -3.43 -7.52
C LEU A 5 -4.04 -3.52 -8.35
N GLU A 6 -3.33 -2.41 -8.49
CA GLU A 6 -2.07 -2.37 -9.24
C GLU A 6 -0.95 -1.77 -8.39
N PHE A 7 0.21 -2.44 -8.35
CA PHE A 7 1.38 -1.96 -7.62
C PHE A 7 2.46 -1.52 -8.60
N THR A 8 3.07 -0.38 -8.32
CA THR A 8 4.17 0.17 -9.12
C THR A 8 5.29 0.61 -8.18
N THR A 9 6.51 0.61 -8.66
CA THR A 9 7.67 1.17 -7.95
C THR A 9 8.09 2.47 -8.63
N THR A 10 8.39 3.48 -7.82
CA THR A 10 8.98 4.71 -8.33
C THR A 10 10.47 4.51 -8.64
N ASN A 11 11.08 5.44 -9.39
CA ASN A 11 12.53 5.45 -9.64
C ASN A 11 13.38 5.49 -8.35
N ARG A 12 12.79 5.90 -7.21
CA ARG A 12 13.42 5.89 -5.88
C ARG A 12 13.11 4.61 -5.09
N ASN A 13 12.66 3.56 -5.76
CA ASN A 13 12.27 2.27 -5.20
C ASN A 13 11.14 2.33 -4.14
N ALA A 14 10.35 3.41 -4.12
CA ALA A 14 9.19 3.52 -3.24
C ALA A 14 7.96 2.81 -3.88
N LEU A 15 7.27 1.99 -3.09
CA LEU A 15 6.07 1.27 -3.52
C LEU A 15 4.85 2.19 -3.58
N VAL A 16 4.13 2.13 -4.69
CA VAL A 16 2.93 2.91 -4.98
C VAL A 16 1.79 1.96 -5.33
N LEU A 17 0.69 2.10 -4.62
CA LEU A 17 -0.58 1.43 -4.88
C LEU A 17 -1.43 2.31 -5.78
N ASN A 18 -1.87 1.76 -6.91
CA ASN A 18 -2.84 2.35 -7.81
C ASN A 18 -4.18 1.64 -7.61
N TYR A 19 -5.20 2.39 -7.24
CA TYR A 19 -6.54 1.85 -7.02
C TYR A 19 -7.58 2.89 -7.42
N GLN A 20 -8.51 2.56 -8.33
CA GLN A 20 -9.59 3.47 -8.78
C GLN A 20 -9.11 4.88 -9.17
N GLY A 21 -7.92 4.99 -9.79
CA GLY A 21 -7.32 6.27 -10.17
C GLY A 21 -6.54 6.99 -9.08
N TYR A 22 -6.56 6.49 -7.83
CA TYR A 22 -5.73 7.01 -6.74
C TYR A 22 -4.33 6.41 -6.80
N GLN A 23 -3.31 7.26 -6.66
CA GLN A 23 -1.94 6.83 -6.41
C GLN A 23 -1.60 7.02 -4.93
N CYS A 24 -1.39 5.91 -4.22
CA CYS A 24 -1.16 5.90 -2.79
C CYS A 24 0.23 5.36 -2.44
N THR A 25 0.84 5.94 -1.41
CA THR A 25 2.06 5.39 -0.78
C THR A 25 1.75 4.84 0.59
N ILE A 26 2.54 3.87 1.04
CA ILE A 26 2.45 3.33 2.39
C ILE A 26 2.63 4.47 3.40
N LYS A 27 1.67 4.58 4.31
CA LYS A 27 1.72 5.45 5.49
C LYS A 27 2.17 4.65 6.72
N ARG A 28 1.60 3.46 6.92
CA ARG A 28 1.95 2.54 8.03
C ARG A 28 1.81 1.10 7.57
N GLN A 29 2.66 0.22 8.08
CA GLN A 29 2.55 -1.23 7.90
C GLN A 29 2.24 -1.89 9.23
N TYR A 30 1.28 -2.80 9.23
CA TYR A 30 0.90 -3.66 10.35
C TYR A 30 1.14 -5.12 9.95
N LYS A 31 1.04 -6.04 10.92
CA LYS A 31 1.21 -7.48 10.70
C LYS A 31 0.27 -8.02 9.62
N ASP A 32 -0.99 -7.61 9.65
CA ASP A 32 -2.04 -8.14 8.76
C ASP A 32 -2.54 -7.15 7.71
N LYS A 33 -2.20 -5.86 7.84
CA LYS A 33 -2.71 -4.80 6.97
C LYS A 33 -1.70 -3.69 6.72
N ASN A 34 -1.84 -3.02 5.59
CA ASN A 34 -1.08 -1.81 5.27
C ASN A 34 -2.04 -0.63 5.17
N GLU A 35 -1.68 0.49 5.77
CA GLU A 35 -2.36 1.78 5.59
C GLU A 35 -1.63 2.58 4.52
N TRP A 36 -2.38 3.08 3.56
CA TRP A 36 -1.92 3.83 2.40
C TRP A 36 -2.57 5.21 2.38
N ARG A 37 -1.88 6.21 1.85
CA ARG A 37 -2.39 7.59 1.70
C ARG A 37 -2.24 8.07 0.25
N CYS A 38 -3.22 8.79 -0.32
CA CYS A 38 -3.06 9.45 -1.64
C CYS A 38 -1.84 10.37 -1.59
N ARG A 39 -1.03 10.35 -2.65
CA ARG A 39 0.20 11.16 -2.79
C ARG A 39 -0.09 12.61 -3.10
N GLN A 40 -1.23 12.88 -3.73
CA GLN A 40 -1.63 14.22 -4.13
C GLN A 40 -2.06 15.02 -2.91
N ARG A 41 -1.43 16.18 -2.69
CA ARG A 41 -1.92 17.15 -1.71
C ARG A 41 -2.98 18.04 -2.39
N PRO A 42 -4.04 18.46 -1.69
CA PRO A 42 -4.35 18.26 -0.27
C PRO A 42 -5.19 16.99 0.03
N CYS A 43 -5.19 15.99 -0.86
CA CYS A 43 -6.03 14.80 -0.70
C CYS A 43 -5.76 14.09 0.63
N THR A 44 -6.84 13.83 1.38
CA THR A 44 -6.80 13.16 2.68
C THR A 44 -7.18 11.68 2.59
N THR A 45 -7.42 11.17 1.38
CA THR A 45 -7.82 9.77 1.15
C THR A 45 -6.81 8.81 1.72
N SER A 46 -7.32 7.85 2.49
CA SER A 46 -6.55 6.75 3.06
C SER A 46 -7.21 5.41 2.71
N LEU A 47 -6.39 4.41 2.43
CA LEU A 47 -6.81 3.05 2.10
C LEU A 47 -6.17 2.06 3.06
N SER A 48 -6.86 0.99 3.43
CA SER A 48 -6.30 -0.15 4.12
C SER A 48 -6.29 -1.35 3.19
N LEU A 49 -5.15 -2.03 3.08
CA LEU A 49 -4.99 -3.24 2.29
C LEU A 49 -4.65 -4.41 3.21
N CYS A 50 -5.49 -5.45 3.24
CA CYS A 50 -5.34 -6.67 4.02
C CYS A 50 -5.40 -7.90 3.10
N ARG A 51 -4.28 -8.61 2.94
CA ARG A 51 -4.08 -9.86 2.14
C ARG A 51 -4.45 -9.85 0.64
N ALA A 52 -5.33 -8.94 0.19
CA ALA A 52 -5.76 -8.62 -1.17
C ALA A 52 -7.05 -7.76 -1.14
N ASN A 53 -7.70 -7.65 0.04
CA ASN A 53 -8.87 -6.82 0.23
C ASN A 53 -8.46 -5.40 0.53
N ILE A 54 -9.02 -4.46 -0.23
CA ILE A 54 -8.83 -3.03 -0.01
C ILE A 54 -10.09 -2.42 0.56
N SER A 55 -9.95 -1.56 1.57
CA SER A 55 -11.02 -0.74 2.11
C SER A 55 -10.58 0.71 2.15
N MET A 56 -11.46 1.62 1.73
CA MET A 56 -11.20 3.04 1.89
C MET A 56 -11.50 3.44 3.33
N THR A 57 -10.48 3.90 4.07
CA THR A 57 -10.61 4.28 5.48
C THR A 57 -10.90 5.75 5.66
N ARG A 58 -10.58 6.58 4.65
CA ARG A 58 -10.94 7.99 4.63
C ARG A 58 -11.28 8.40 3.21
N GLU A 59 -12.47 8.95 3.02
CA GLU A 59 -12.94 9.46 1.75
C GLU A 59 -12.26 10.81 1.42
N PRO A 60 -12.02 11.10 0.13
CA PRO A 60 -11.49 12.40 -0.29
C PRO A 60 -12.48 13.52 0.07
N SER A 61 -12.00 14.54 0.77
CA SER A 61 -12.79 15.76 0.99
C SER A 61 -12.93 16.60 -0.30
N HIS A 62 -11.94 16.57 -1.20
CA HIS A 62 -11.97 17.21 -2.52
C HIS A 62 -11.48 16.24 -3.61
N HIS A 63 -12.33 15.98 -4.60
CA HIS A 63 -12.25 14.81 -5.50
C HIS A 63 -11.36 15.02 -6.75
N THR A 64 -10.20 15.69 -6.61
CA THR A 64 -9.27 15.99 -7.73
C THR A 64 -8.15 14.94 -7.93
N CYS A 65 -8.15 13.80 -7.22
CA CYS A 65 -7.05 12.80 -7.22
C CYS A 65 -7.10 11.75 -8.37
N ILE A 66 -8.07 11.78 -9.30
CA ILE A 66 -8.09 10.86 -10.45
C ILE A 66 -7.17 11.41 -11.55
N GLN A 67 -5.87 11.06 -11.49
CA GLN A 67 -4.92 11.32 -12.58
C GLN A 67 -4.47 10.01 -13.24
N SER A 68 -4.43 10.07 -14.57
CA SER A 68 -4.24 8.99 -15.54
C SER A 68 -3.18 7.94 -15.16
N SER A 69 -3.58 6.68 -15.39
CA SER A 69 -2.90 5.40 -15.14
C SER A 69 -1.37 5.38 -15.35
N PRO A 70 -0.58 4.90 -14.36
CA PRO A 70 0.80 4.50 -14.60
C PRO A 70 0.94 2.99 -14.84
N LYS A 71 1.88 2.67 -15.73
CA LYS A 71 2.16 1.37 -16.37
C LYS A 71 2.30 0.19 -15.39
N LYS A 72 1.67 -0.93 -15.79
CA LYS A 72 1.72 -2.30 -15.19
C LYS A 72 3.12 -2.67 -14.66
N LEU A 73 3.22 -2.98 -13.37
CA LEU A 73 4.28 -3.83 -12.83
C LEU A 73 3.67 -5.00 -12.04
N VAL A 74 4.31 -6.15 -12.17
CA VAL A 74 3.77 -7.50 -11.98
C VAL A 74 3.64 -7.85 -10.50
N LEU A 75 2.44 -8.29 -10.12
CA LEU A 75 1.93 -8.54 -8.77
C LEU A 75 2.75 -9.57 -7.96
N GLU A 76 3.47 -10.47 -8.63
CA GLU A 76 4.12 -11.62 -7.97
C GLU A 76 5.34 -11.24 -7.12
N GLU A 77 6.08 -10.20 -7.49
CA GLU A 77 7.29 -9.81 -6.75
C GLU A 77 6.96 -9.16 -5.38
N VAL A 78 5.79 -8.51 -5.27
CA VAL A 78 5.34 -7.85 -4.04
C VAL A 78 4.89 -8.87 -3.00
N ILE A 79 4.23 -9.95 -3.43
CA ILE A 79 3.79 -11.05 -2.54
C ILE A 79 5.02 -11.75 -1.93
N SER A 80 6.09 -11.93 -2.71
CA SER A 80 7.33 -12.53 -2.20
C SER A 80 8.01 -11.67 -1.12
N ARG A 81 7.89 -10.33 -1.17
CA ARG A 81 8.48 -9.45 -0.15
C ARG A 81 7.67 -9.38 1.15
N MET A 82 6.36 -9.64 1.11
CA MET A 82 5.53 -9.72 2.31
C MET A 82 5.75 -11.01 3.12
N LYS A 83 6.06 -12.14 2.46
CA LYS A 83 6.32 -13.42 3.14
C LYS A 83 7.68 -13.51 3.86
N LYS A 84 8.62 -12.58 3.61
CA LYS A 84 10.01 -12.68 4.09
C LYS A 84 10.26 -12.10 5.49
N ARG A 85 9.22 -11.71 6.25
CA ARG A 85 9.34 -11.16 7.63
C ARG A 85 8.54 -11.96 8.67
N ALA A 86 8.44 -13.28 8.51
CA ALA A 86 7.74 -14.16 9.44
C ALA A 86 8.68 -15.13 10.20
N GLY A 87 10.00 -14.95 10.12
CA GLY A 87 10.96 -15.81 10.80
C GLY A 87 12.20 -15.04 11.20
N GLU A 88 12.13 -14.31 12.31
CA GLU A 88 13.26 -13.92 13.17
C GLU A 88 12.66 -13.13 14.35
N GLU A 89 12.03 -13.84 15.28
CA GLU A 89 11.66 -13.29 16.59
C GLU A 89 12.03 -14.33 17.65
N THR A 90 13.34 -14.42 17.92
CA THR A 90 13.88 -15.03 19.14
C THR A 90 15.01 -14.12 19.61
N LEU A 91 14.65 -13.10 20.40
CA LEU A 91 15.60 -12.38 21.24
C LEU A 91 15.59 -13.06 22.61
N PRO A 92 16.72 -13.59 23.12
CA PRO A 92 16.78 -14.12 24.47
C PRO A 92 16.72 -12.98 25.50
N ILE A 93 15.86 -13.14 26.49
CA ILE A 93 15.71 -12.24 27.65
C ILE A 93 16.95 -12.39 28.54
N PRO A 94 17.66 -11.32 28.92
CA PRO A 94 18.74 -11.43 29.90
C PRO A 94 18.15 -11.67 31.29
N GLN A 95 18.56 -12.76 31.94
CA GLN A 95 18.36 -12.95 33.37
C GLN A 95 19.47 -12.21 34.13
N ILE A 96 19.08 -11.45 35.15
CA ILE A 96 19.96 -10.80 36.14
C ILE A 96 20.10 -11.74 37.32
#